data_AF-A0A6A2YXM3-F1
#
_entry.id   AF-A0A6A2YXM3-F1
#
_cell.length_a   1.000
_cell.length_b   1.000
_cell.length_c   1.000
_cell.angle_alpha   90.00
_cell.angle_beta   90.00
_cell.angle_gamma   90.00
#
_symmetry.space_group_name_H-M   'P 1'
#
loop_
_entity.id
_entity.type
_entity.pdbx_description
1 polymer ?
#
loop_
_entity_poly.entity_id
_entity_poly.type
_entity_poly.pdbx_seq_one_letter_code
_entity_poly.pdbx_strand_id
1 'polypeptide(L)'
;MQDTIGIPACFSSGEKPSDDPTAVTRSGESVFISVFRTKIADQCRLVIVTWCKNELLHGLSVSVEGPQGENQYGCKFELKPWWFWRKQGSKRFVIDGNKPVDVFWHLKAVKFNGQTEPISDYYVAVVCNEEVVLLVGDLKKEAYRKTGCRPALIDPILVSRKEHIFGRKRFSTRAKFHEKGGFHEISIECKNRNVDSLDGVIVVEPEMEMRIDGNLALHVQHLQWKFRGNESINVNKRRLQVYWDVHDWLFSPGLRHALFIFKPVLSSSSSSSPLSSLSLSSQTGSSGSLEGLNNGGTPEFCLFLYAWKIE
;
A
#
# COMPACT_ATOMS: atom_id res chain seq x y z
N MET A 1 13.45 -7.21 36.53
CA MET A 1 12.35 -7.80 35.75
C MET A 1 12.75 -7.62 34.29
N GLN A 2 12.93 -8.70 33.54
CA GLN A 2 13.34 -8.61 32.13
C GLN A 2 12.16 -8.12 31.31
N ASP A 3 12.26 -6.90 30.80
CA ASP A 3 11.32 -6.36 29.83
C ASP A 3 11.38 -7.22 28.57
N THR A 4 10.33 -8.01 28.39
CA THR A 4 10.10 -8.78 27.17
C THR A 4 9.81 -7.77 26.06
N ILE A 5 10.76 -7.63 25.13
CA ILE A 5 10.62 -6.78 23.93
C ILE A 5 9.37 -7.26 23.18
N GLY A 6 8.29 -6.48 23.29
CA GLY A 6 7.01 -6.77 22.64
C GLY A 6 7.18 -6.85 21.13
N ILE A 7 6.60 -7.89 20.53
CA ILE A 7 6.45 -7.97 19.08
C ILE A 7 5.49 -6.85 18.69
N PRO A 8 5.84 -6.01 17.71
CA PRO A 8 4.93 -4.95 17.35
C PRO A 8 3.58 -5.44 16.81
N ALA A 9 2.53 -4.63 16.94
CA ALA A 9 1.17 -5.06 16.61
C ALA A 9 1.01 -5.42 15.11
N CYS A 10 1.76 -4.74 14.24
CA CYS A 10 1.88 -5.05 12.80
C CYS A 10 2.51 -6.43 12.50
N PHE A 11 2.90 -7.15 13.54
CA PHE A 11 3.71 -8.34 13.50
C PHE A 11 3.15 -9.48 14.37
N SER A 12 2.01 -9.30 15.05
CA SER A 12 1.37 -10.41 15.75
C SER A 12 0.85 -11.43 14.74
N SER A 13 1.26 -12.69 14.90
CA SER A 13 0.85 -13.80 14.03
C SER A 13 -0.32 -14.50 14.70
N GLY A 14 -1.50 -14.51 14.07
CA GLY A 14 -2.61 -15.37 14.49
C GLY A 14 -3.99 -14.73 14.46
N GLU A 15 -4.08 -13.40 14.44
CA GLU A 15 -5.33 -12.71 14.18
C GLU A 15 -5.36 -12.30 12.71
N LYS A 16 -6.49 -12.58 12.04
CA LYS A 16 -6.88 -11.94 10.78
C LYS A 16 -6.46 -10.47 10.90
N PRO A 17 -5.73 -9.86 9.94
CA PRO A 17 -5.36 -8.45 10.06
C PRO A 17 -6.65 -7.73 10.37
N SER A 18 -6.81 -7.30 11.62
CA SER A 18 -7.93 -6.45 11.92
C SER A 18 -7.62 -5.24 11.08
N ASP A 19 -8.53 -4.88 10.20
CA ASP A 19 -8.56 -3.54 9.61
C ASP A 19 -8.78 -2.48 10.69
N ASP A 20 -8.50 -2.79 11.97
CA ASP A 20 -8.51 -1.90 13.09
C ASP A 20 -7.20 -1.10 13.07
N PRO A 21 -7.23 0.13 12.55
CA PRO A 21 -6.05 0.99 12.46
C PRO A 21 -5.48 1.33 13.84
N THR A 22 -6.23 1.03 14.91
CA THR A 22 -5.91 1.30 16.31
C THR A 22 -4.78 0.41 16.87
N ALA A 23 -4.60 -0.82 16.34
CA ALA A 23 -3.57 -1.74 16.83
C ALA A 23 -2.16 -1.30 16.40
N VAL A 24 -2.00 -0.90 15.14
CA VAL A 24 -0.75 -0.39 14.55
C VAL A 24 -0.28 0.91 15.22
N THR A 25 -1.20 1.62 15.88
CA THR A 25 -0.96 2.98 16.34
C THR A 25 -0.74 3.16 17.83
N ARG A 26 -1.13 2.20 18.67
CA ARG A 26 -0.72 2.19 20.09
C ARG A 26 0.81 2.14 20.25
N SER A 27 1.55 1.72 19.23
CA SER A 27 3.01 1.56 19.24
C SER A 27 3.80 2.70 18.56
N GLY A 28 3.15 3.73 17.99
CA GLY A 28 3.84 4.83 17.30
C GLY A 28 4.56 4.40 16.01
N GLU A 29 4.08 3.33 15.37
CA GLU A 29 4.77 2.68 14.26
C GLU A 29 4.28 3.18 12.91
N SER A 30 5.22 3.52 12.04
CA SER A 30 4.91 3.75 10.64
C SER A 30 4.96 2.43 9.88
N VAL A 31 3.96 2.23 9.04
CA VAL A 31 3.79 1.02 8.25
C VAL A 31 3.60 1.40 6.79
N PHE A 32 4.29 0.67 5.91
CA PHE A 32 4.19 0.80 4.47
C PHE A 32 3.98 -0.58 3.86
N ILE A 33 2.86 -0.77 3.18
CA ILE A 33 2.45 -2.05 2.59
C ILE A 33 2.36 -1.87 1.09
N SER A 34 2.96 -2.79 0.34
CA SER A 34 2.79 -2.93 -1.10
C SER A 34 2.16 -4.27 -1.43
N VAL A 35 1.08 -4.26 -2.19
CA VAL A 35 0.36 -5.46 -2.61
C VAL A 35 0.57 -5.67 -4.10
N PHE A 36 1.19 -6.80 -4.45
CA PHE A 36 1.47 -7.19 -5.81
C PHE A 36 0.60 -8.37 -6.22
N ARG A 37 0.09 -8.36 -7.44
CA ARG A 37 -0.58 -9.50 -8.06
C ARG A 37 0.40 -10.17 -9.01
N THR A 38 0.65 -11.46 -8.81
CA THR A 38 1.55 -12.24 -9.66
C THR A 38 1.07 -13.69 -9.79
N LYS A 39 1.68 -14.44 -10.71
CA LYS A 39 1.41 -15.86 -10.90
C LYS A 39 2.36 -16.67 -10.02
N ILE A 40 1.81 -17.39 -9.06
CA ILE A 40 2.53 -18.31 -8.18
C ILE A 40 1.82 -19.65 -8.28
N ALA A 41 2.56 -20.74 -8.49
CA ALA A 41 1.97 -22.07 -8.43
C ALA A 41 0.80 -22.30 -9.43
N ASP A 42 0.87 -21.67 -10.61
CA ASP A 42 -0.17 -21.60 -11.63
C ASP A 42 -1.48 -20.89 -11.25
N GLN A 43 -1.48 -20.17 -10.14
CA GLN A 43 -2.60 -19.39 -9.66
C GLN A 43 -2.23 -17.91 -9.56
N CYS A 44 -3.21 -17.05 -9.80
CA CYS A 44 -3.04 -15.62 -9.60
C CYS A 44 -3.22 -15.30 -8.11
N ARG A 45 -2.18 -14.75 -7.48
CA ARG A 45 -2.15 -14.51 -6.02
C ARG A 45 -1.67 -13.12 -5.70
N LEU A 46 -2.07 -12.64 -4.52
CA LEU A 46 -1.51 -11.42 -3.95
C LEU A 46 -0.29 -11.75 -3.10
N VAL A 47 0.78 -11.00 -3.32
CA VAL A 47 1.99 -10.97 -2.50
C VAL A 47 2.02 -9.64 -1.79
N ILE A 48 2.03 -9.67 -0.47
CA ILE A 48 1.99 -8.49 0.39
C ILE A 48 3.38 -8.31 0.99
N VAL A 49 4.01 -7.18 0.67
CA VAL A 49 5.30 -6.76 1.20
C VAL A 49 5.05 -5.64 2.19
N THR A 50 5.35 -5.87 3.47
CA THR A 50 5.12 -4.91 4.55
C THR A 50 6.45 -4.47 5.14
N TRP A 51 6.70 -3.18 5.07
CA TRP A 51 7.73 -2.49 5.83
C TRP A 51 7.11 -1.86 7.06
N CYS A 52 7.80 -1.99 8.20
CA CYS A 52 7.45 -1.24 9.40
C CYS A 52 8.66 -0.44 9.87
N LYS A 53 8.39 0.59 10.66
CA LYS A 53 9.38 1.39 11.35
C LYS A 53 8.84 1.75 12.73
N ASN A 54 9.65 1.53 13.76
CA ASN A 54 9.47 2.08 15.09
C ASN A 54 10.74 2.85 15.52
N GLU A 55 10.75 3.42 16.72
CA GLU A 55 11.85 4.26 17.22
C GLU A 55 13.24 3.59 17.17
N LEU A 56 13.30 2.26 17.16
CA LEU A 56 14.55 1.51 17.24
C LEU A 56 14.80 0.59 16.04
N LEU A 57 13.78 0.28 15.23
CA LEU A 57 13.79 -0.84 14.28
C LEU A 57 13.08 -0.50 12.98
N HIS A 58 13.58 -1.10 11.90
CA HIS A 58 12.81 -1.37 10.70
C HIS A 58 12.45 -2.86 10.67
N GLY A 59 11.43 -3.25 9.92
CA GLY A 59 11.10 -4.66 9.73
C GLY A 59 10.49 -4.93 8.37
N LEU A 60 10.54 -6.20 7.94
CA LEU A 60 10.10 -6.65 6.62
C LEU A 60 9.31 -7.95 6.73
N SER A 61 8.03 -7.91 6.41
CA SER A 61 7.21 -9.10 6.23
C SER A 61 6.88 -9.32 4.76
N VAL A 62 6.89 -10.58 4.32
CA VAL A 62 6.40 -10.99 3.00
C VAL A 62 5.38 -12.11 3.19
N SER A 63 4.15 -11.87 2.78
CA SER A 63 3.08 -12.88 2.80
C SER A 63 2.47 -13.08 1.43
N VAL A 64 1.89 -14.26 1.21
CA VAL A 64 1.19 -14.65 0.00
C VAL A 64 -0.22 -15.07 0.40
N GLU A 65 -1.20 -14.49 -0.26
CA GLU A 65 -2.60 -14.83 -0.03
C GLU A 65 -2.88 -16.27 -0.50
N GLY A 66 -3.58 -17.03 0.34
CA GLY A 66 -4.03 -18.37 0.01
C GLY A 66 -5.27 -18.37 -0.87
N PRO A 67 -5.66 -19.55 -1.40
CA PRO A 67 -6.88 -19.66 -2.17
C PRO A 67 -8.07 -19.25 -1.29
N GLN A 68 -8.93 -18.38 -1.83
CA GLN A 68 -10.17 -17.89 -1.20
C GLN A 68 -10.00 -16.98 0.05
N GLY A 69 -8.81 -16.46 0.32
CA GLY A 69 -8.61 -15.47 1.41
C GLY A 69 -8.69 -16.05 2.83
N GLU A 70 -8.83 -17.37 2.98
CA GLU A 70 -9.00 -18.02 4.29
C GLU A 70 -7.67 -18.35 4.98
N ASN A 71 -6.58 -18.51 4.22
CA ASN A 71 -5.25 -18.82 4.76
C ASN A 71 -4.20 -17.87 4.20
N GLN A 72 -3.41 -17.21 5.04
CA GLN A 72 -2.24 -16.46 4.60
C GLN A 72 -0.99 -17.34 4.71
N TYR A 73 -0.39 -17.68 3.58
CA TYR A 73 0.88 -18.39 3.54
C TYR A 73 1.98 -17.35 3.47
N GLY A 74 2.71 -17.13 4.56
CA GLY A 74 3.71 -16.07 4.58
C GLY A 74 4.94 -16.42 5.38
N CYS A 75 6.00 -15.69 5.08
CA CYS A 75 7.19 -15.67 5.90
C CYS A 75 7.41 -14.24 6.41
N LYS A 76 7.20 -14.08 7.71
CA LYS A 76 7.53 -12.86 8.42
C LYS A 76 9.00 -12.85 8.86
N PHE A 77 9.63 -11.67 8.79
CA PHE A 77 10.96 -11.43 9.32
C PHE A 77 11.05 -10.07 10.01
N GLU A 78 11.91 -9.96 11.01
CA GLU A 78 12.12 -8.71 11.74
C GLU A 78 13.60 -8.34 11.61
N LEU A 79 13.89 -7.09 11.24
CA LEU A 79 15.27 -6.59 11.25
C LEU A 79 15.54 -6.05 12.64
N LYS A 80 16.06 -6.91 13.53
CA LYS A 80 16.50 -6.47 14.85
C LYS A 80 17.83 -5.72 14.74
N PRO A 81 18.14 -4.77 15.64
CA PRO A 81 19.21 -3.79 15.48
C PRO A 81 20.57 -4.33 15.98
N TRP A 82 20.64 -5.60 16.38
CA TRP A 82 21.84 -6.22 16.93
C TRP A 82 22.78 -6.77 15.84
N TRP A 83 24.08 -6.86 16.11
CA TRP A 83 25.13 -7.05 15.10
C TRP A 83 25.18 -8.41 14.37
N PHE A 84 24.33 -9.38 14.73
CA PHE A 84 24.33 -10.74 14.15
C PHE A 84 23.05 -11.12 13.38
N TRP A 85 22.12 -10.18 13.14
CA TRP A 85 20.88 -10.50 12.43
C TRP A 85 21.07 -10.58 10.92
N ARG A 86 20.31 -11.48 10.28
CA ARG A 86 20.38 -11.79 8.84
C ARG A 86 19.82 -10.63 8.00
N LYS A 87 20.56 -9.52 7.91
CA LYS A 87 20.34 -8.43 6.93
C LYS A 87 20.40 -8.93 5.48
N GLN A 88 20.85 -10.15 5.25
CA GLN A 88 20.70 -10.90 4.01
C GLN A 88 20.27 -12.32 4.34
N GLY A 89 19.47 -12.95 3.49
CA GLY A 89 19.08 -14.33 3.73
C GLY A 89 18.02 -14.83 2.76
N SER A 90 17.55 -16.04 3.05
CA SER A 90 16.37 -16.62 2.44
C SER A 90 15.53 -17.41 3.45
N LYS A 91 14.26 -17.59 3.15
CA LYS A 91 13.36 -18.53 3.85
C LYS A 91 12.44 -19.15 2.82
N ARG A 92 12.21 -20.44 3.03
CA ARG A 92 11.25 -21.21 2.28
C ARG A 92 9.99 -21.38 3.11
N PHE A 93 8.84 -21.33 2.45
CA PHE A 93 7.58 -21.84 2.97
C PHE A 93 6.87 -22.61 1.86
N VAL A 94 5.83 -23.36 2.22
CA VAL A 94 5.09 -24.20 1.29
C VAL A 94 3.67 -23.67 1.18
N ILE A 95 3.18 -23.62 -0.05
CA ILE A 95 1.84 -23.22 -0.44
C ILE A 95 1.10 -24.44 -0.98
N ASP A 96 -0.22 -24.52 -0.77
CA ASP A 96 -1.09 -25.61 -1.25
C ASP A 96 -0.58 -27.01 -0.88
N GLY A 97 0.05 -27.15 0.28
CA GLY A 97 0.54 -28.42 0.81
C GLY A 97 1.84 -28.97 0.19
N ASN A 98 2.24 -28.56 -1.02
CA ASN A 98 3.45 -29.11 -1.66
C ASN A 98 4.25 -28.17 -2.57
N LYS A 99 3.84 -26.91 -2.77
CA LYS A 99 4.52 -25.98 -3.69
C LYS A 99 5.47 -25.07 -2.92
N PRO A 100 6.80 -25.19 -3.08
CA PRO A 100 7.75 -24.35 -2.37
C PRO A 100 7.77 -22.93 -2.92
N VAL A 101 7.82 -21.96 -2.02
CA VAL A 101 8.07 -20.55 -2.32
C VAL A 101 9.24 -20.08 -1.47
N ASP A 102 10.24 -19.50 -2.12
CA ASP A 102 11.42 -18.95 -1.48
C ASP A 102 11.38 -17.42 -1.51
N VAL A 103 11.64 -16.81 -0.37
CA VAL A 103 11.83 -15.37 -0.27
C VAL A 103 13.29 -15.11 0.04
N PHE A 104 13.95 -14.32 -0.79
CA PHE A 104 15.32 -13.86 -0.64
C PHE A 104 15.34 -12.36 -0.36
N TRP A 105 16.25 -11.91 0.50
CA TRP A 105 16.42 -10.49 0.77
C TRP A 105 17.87 -10.12 0.96
N HIS A 106 18.20 -8.88 0.58
CA HIS A 106 19.48 -8.25 0.89
C HIS A 106 19.26 -6.78 1.27
N LEU A 107 19.48 -6.48 2.54
CA LEU A 107 19.18 -5.22 3.22
C LEU A 107 20.43 -4.70 3.98
N LYS A 108 21.64 -5.13 3.62
CA LYS A 108 22.88 -4.75 4.34
C LYS A 108 23.20 -3.27 4.21
N ALA A 109 23.02 -2.71 3.01
CA ALA A 109 23.36 -1.34 2.67
C ALA A 109 22.12 -0.45 2.45
N VAL A 110 20.96 -0.95 2.88
CA VAL A 110 19.66 -0.32 2.62
C VAL A 110 19.61 1.12 3.13
N LYS A 111 19.06 2.03 2.31
CA LYS A 111 18.88 3.44 2.67
C LYS A 111 17.40 3.77 2.84
N PHE A 112 17.03 4.24 4.03
CA PHE A 112 15.65 4.65 4.36
C PHE A 112 15.42 6.17 4.30
N ASN A 113 16.45 6.99 4.53
CA ASN A 113 16.36 8.46 4.60
C ASN A 113 15.19 8.98 5.47
N GLY A 114 14.99 8.36 6.64
CA GLY A 114 13.91 8.72 7.56
C GLY A 114 12.53 8.11 7.23
N GLN A 115 12.35 7.49 6.07
CA GLN A 115 11.12 6.84 5.64
C GLN A 115 11.00 5.40 6.15
N THR A 116 9.80 4.83 6.01
CA THR A 116 9.49 3.43 6.35
C THR A 116 9.81 2.49 5.20
N GLU A 117 9.49 2.88 3.96
CA GLU A 117 9.92 2.17 2.75
C GLU A 117 11.41 2.48 2.46
N PRO A 118 12.22 1.48 2.10
CA PRO A 118 13.55 1.71 1.59
C PRO A 118 13.57 2.46 0.24
N ILE A 119 14.57 3.32 0.07
CA ILE A 119 14.80 4.12 -1.14
C ILE A 119 15.75 3.42 -2.12
N SER A 120 16.85 2.84 -1.62
CA SER A 120 17.89 2.24 -2.46
C SER A 120 18.73 1.18 -1.73
N ASP A 121 19.60 0.54 -2.50
CA ASP A 121 20.62 -0.43 -2.07
C ASP A 121 20.03 -1.68 -1.40
N TYR A 122 18.92 -2.19 -1.96
CA TYR A 122 18.25 -3.38 -1.46
C TYR A 122 17.60 -4.23 -2.55
N TYR A 123 17.29 -5.48 -2.19
CA TYR A 123 16.27 -6.25 -2.90
C TYR A 123 15.47 -7.17 -1.96
N VAL A 124 14.25 -7.47 -2.38
CA VAL A 124 13.40 -8.55 -1.88
C VAL A 124 12.89 -9.31 -3.10
N ALA A 125 13.19 -10.61 -3.17
CA ALA A 125 12.83 -11.46 -4.31
C ALA A 125 11.97 -12.63 -3.82
N VAL A 126 10.86 -12.88 -4.50
CA VAL A 126 10.02 -14.07 -4.31
C VAL A 126 10.25 -15.00 -5.49
N VAL A 127 10.53 -16.26 -5.20
CA VAL A 127 10.88 -17.29 -6.18
C VAL A 127 9.92 -18.46 -6.03
N CYS A 128 9.40 -18.92 -7.17
CA CYS A 128 8.58 -20.12 -7.27
C CYS A 128 8.89 -20.79 -8.61
N ASN A 129 8.98 -22.13 -8.64
CA ASN A 129 9.26 -22.90 -9.87
C ASN A 129 10.49 -22.41 -10.65
N GLU A 130 11.59 -22.10 -9.96
CA GLU A 130 12.85 -21.60 -10.55
C GLU A 130 12.73 -20.26 -11.32
N GLU A 131 11.63 -19.54 -11.09
CA GLU A 131 11.38 -18.20 -11.61
C GLU A 131 11.28 -17.18 -10.47
N VAL A 132 11.85 -16.00 -10.69
CA VAL A 132 11.62 -14.83 -9.83
C VAL A 132 10.27 -14.22 -10.21
N VAL A 133 9.26 -14.47 -9.38
CA VAL A 133 7.85 -14.05 -9.59
C VAL A 133 7.55 -12.65 -9.06
N LEU A 134 8.38 -12.14 -8.16
CA LEU A 134 8.37 -10.76 -7.68
C LEU A 134 9.78 -10.31 -7.33
N LEU A 135 10.15 -9.11 -7.75
CA LEU A 135 11.42 -8.48 -7.39
C LEU A 135 11.18 -7.00 -7.03
N VAL A 136 11.41 -6.66 -5.77
CA VAL A 136 11.31 -5.29 -5.23
C VAL A 136 12.72 -4.80 -4.89
N GLY A 137 13.02 -3.55 -5.21
CA GLY A 137 14.33 -2.93 -4.98
C GLY A 137 15.16 -2.71 -6.24
N ASP A 138 16.31 -2.07 -6.08
CA ASP A 138 17.20 -1.61 -7.14
C ASP A 138 18.36 -2.58 -7.44
N LEU A 139 18.71 -3.47 -6.50
CA LEU A 139 19.77 -4.47 -6.64
C LEU A 139 19.36 -5.69 -7.49
N LYS A 140 18.75 -5.45 -8.66
CA LYS A 140 18.17 -6.51 -9.50
C LYS A 140 19.19 -7.55 -9.96
N LYS A 141 20.36 -7.10 -10.42
CA LYS A 141 21.44 -8.00 -10.88
C LYS A 141 21.90 -8.95 -9.78
N GLU A 142 21.99 -8.45 -8.55
CA GLU A 142 22.41 -9.26 -7.41
C GLU A 142 21.34 -10.28 -7.02
N ALA A 143 20.07 -9.91 -7.09
CA ALA A 143 18.95 -10.81 -6.84
C ALA A 143 18.96 -12.00 -7.80
N TYR A 144 19.10 -11.77 -9.11
CA TYR A 144 19.17 -12.85 -10.10
C TYR A 144 20.43 -13.71 -9.92
N ARG A 145 21.59 -13.10 -9.65
CA ARG A 145 22.82 -13.85 -9.34
C ARG A 145 22.66 -14.72 -8.09
N LYS A 146 21.99 -14.22 -7.05
CA LYS A 146 21.85 -14.92 -5.76
C LYS A 146 20.83 -16.05 -5.81
N THR A 147 19.73 -15.84 -6.54
CA THR A 147 18.67 -16.83 -6.71
C THR A 147 19.02 -17.88 -7.75
N GLY A 148 19.85 -17.54 -8.74
CA GLY A 148 20.14 -18.41 -9.89
C GLY A 148 18.92 -18.63 -10.80
N CYS A 149 17.83 -17.88 -10.57
CA CYS A 149 16.55 -18.04 -11.24
C CYS A 149 16.39 -16.99 -12.33
N ARG A 150 15.63 -17.32 -13.37
CA ARG A 150 15.25 -16.35 -14.42
C ARG A 150 14.06 -15.50 -13.98
N PRO A 151 13.82 -14.32 -14.59
CA PRO A 151 12.55 -13.61 -14.42
C PRO A 151 11.38 -14.50 -14.86
N ALA A 152 10.25 -14.39 -14.16
CA ALA A 152 8.99 -14.97 -14.60
C ALA A 152 8.54 -14.38 -15.95
N LEU A 153 7.77 -15.14 -16.71
CA LEU A 153 7.23 -14.69 -18.01
C LEU A 153 6.15 -13.60 -17.86
N ILE A 154 5.52 -13.54 -16.68
CA ILE A 154 4.47 -12.57 -16.36
C ILE A 154 5.04 -11.63 -15.31
N ASP A 155 5.07 -10.34 -15.64
CA ASP A 155 5.50 -9.31 -14.70
C ASP A 155 4.47 -9.16 -13.56
N PRO A 156 4.93 -9.02 -12.31
CA PRO A 156 4.05 -8.73 -11.19
C PRO A 156 3.42 -7.34 -11.34
N ILE A 157 2.12 -7.24 -11.05
CA ILE A 157 1.38 -5.98 -11.14
C ILE A 157 1.22 -5.41 -9.73
N LEU A 158 1.66 -4.17 -9.50
CA LEU A 158 1.41 -3.48 -8.23
C LEU A 158 -0.07 -3.05 -8.15
N VAL A 159 -0.83 -3.65 -7.23
CA VAL A 159 -2.28 -3.41 -7.09
C VAL A 159 -2.58 -2.31 -6.10
N SER A 160 -1.88 -2.27 -4.96
CA SER A 160 -2.08 -1.20 -4.01
C SER A 160 -0.85 -0.89 -3.18
N ARG A 161 -0.85 0.32 -2.62
CA ARG A 161 0.03 0.73 -1.55
C ARG A 161 -0.80 1.25 -0.39
N LYS A 162 -0.43 0.91 0.83
CA LYS A 162 -1.02 1.46 2.06
C LYS A 162 0.09 2.04 2.92
N GLU A 163 -0.06 3.30 3.31
CA GLU A 163 0.95 4.02 4.09
C GLU A 163 0.31 4.69 5.31
N HIS A 164 0.98 4.57 6.46
CA HIS A 164 0.63 5.28 7.69
C HIS A 164 1.68 6.36 7.94
N ILE A 165 1.25 7.62 7.82
CA ILE A 165 2.08 8.81 8.09
C ILE A 165 1.57 9.56 9.33
N PHE A 166 2.48 10.19 10.05
CA PHE A 166 2.18 10.91 11.29
C PHE A 166 2.56 12.39 11.15
N GLY A 167 1.76 13.28 11.71
CA GLY A 167 1.98 14.72 11.62
C GLY A 167 1.03 15.50 12.52
N ARG A 168 1.30 16.80 12.70
CA ARG A 168 0.48 17.68 13.55
C ARG A 168 -0.58 18.44 12.74
N LYS A 169 -0.11 19.20 11.75
CA LYS A 169 -0.96 20.03 10.87
C LYS A 169 -0.77 19.71 9.40
N ARG A 170 0.47 19.36 9.01
CA ARG A 170 0.86 19.03 7.65
C ARG A 170 1.37 17.59 7.59
N PHE A 171 0.93 16.88 6.57
CA PHE A 171 1.21 15.47 6.31
C PHE A 171 1.80 15.37 4.91
N SER A 172 2.97 14.76 4.76
CA SER A 172 3.65 14.67 3.48
C SER A 172 4.04 13.23 3.16
N THR A 173 3.87 12.83 1.90
CA THR A 173 4.34 11.55 1.36
C THR A 173 4.83 11.73 -0.09
N ARG A 174 5.48 10.71 -0.63
CA ARG A 174 5.90 10.64 -2.03
C ARG A 174 5.33 9.39 -2.68
N ALA A 175 4.65 9.55 -3.81
CA ALA A 175 4.05 8.43 -4.51
C ALA A 175 4.26 8.51 -6.02
N LYS A 176 4.24 7.35 -6.68
CA LYS A 176 4.16 7.26 -8.14
C LYS A 176 2.74 6.91 -8.53
N PHE A 177 2.15 7.71 -9.41
CA PHE A 177 0.83 7.41 -9.99
C PHE A 177 0.93 6.64 -11.32
N HIS A 178 2.16 6.38 -11.78
CA HIS A 178 2.45 5.66 -13.02
C HIS A 178 3.81 4.95 -12.94
N GLU A 179 3.91 3.74 -13.48
CA GLU A 179 5.13 2.90 -13.37
C GLU A 179 6.38 3.58 -13.95
N LYS A 180 6.28 4.17 -15.14
CA LYS A 180 7.38 4.92 -15.79
C LYS A 180 7.46 6.37 -15.33
N GLY A 181 6.60 6.79 -14.40
CA GLY A 181 6.55 8.15 -13.87
C GLY A 181 7.59 8.42 -12.78
N GLY A 182 7.87 9.70 -12.57
CA GLY A 182 8.60 10.19 -11.39
C GLY A 182 7.75 10.06 -10.12
N PHE A 183 8.41 10.21 -8.97
CA PHE A 183 7.71 10.40 -7.70
C PHE A 183 7.12 11.80 -7.64
N HIS A 184 5.89 11.89 -7.17
CA HIS A 184 5.18 13.13 -6.84
C HIS A 184 5.20 13.33 -5.33
N GLU A 185 5.46 14.55 -4.89
CA GLU A 185 5.28 14.94 -3.48
C GLU A 185 3.82 15.31 -3.25
N ILE A 186 3.17 14.61 -2.31
CA ILE A 186 1.82 14.93 -1.87
C ILE A 186 1.93 15.54 -0.49
N SER A 187 1.35 16.72 -0.29
CA SER A 187 1.20 17.31 1.04
C SER A 187 -0.25 17.66 1.32
N ILE A 188 -0.70 17.36 2.52
CA ILE A 188 -2.07 17.58 2.99
C ILE A 188 -1.97 18.40 4.27
N GLU A 189 -2.71 19.49 4.33
CA GLU A 189 -2.73 20.39 5.47
C GLU A 189 -4.17 20.66 5.90
N CYS A 190 -4.44 20.51 7.19
CA CYS A 190 -5.70 20.93 7.80
C CYS A 190 -5.49 22.28 8.46
N LYS A 191 -6.25 23.29 8.03
CA LYS A 191 -6.20 24.66 8.54
C LYS A 191 -7.50 24.98 9.26
N ASN A 192 -7.41 25.82 10.26
CA ASN A 192 -8.56 26.36 10.97
C ASN A 192 -8.64 27.83 10.62
N ARG A 193 -9.71 28.23 9.94
CA ARG A 193 -10.02 29.63 9.67
C ARG A 193 -10.89 30.15 10.81
N ASN A 194 -10.46 31.25 11.43
CA ASN A 194 -11.30 31.96 12.40
C ASN A 194 -12.22 32.88 11.61
N VAL A 195 -13.52 32.72 11.80
CA VAL A 195 -14.54 33.61 11.25
C VAL A 195 -15.18 34.36 12.41
N ASP A 196 -15.09 35.68 12.37
CA ASP A 196 -15.73 36.56 13.34
C ASP A 196 -17.24 36.55 13.06
N SER A 197 -18.02 36.02 13.99
CA SER A 197 -19.47 36.11 13.91
C SER A 197 -19.96 37.47 14.42
N LEU A 198 -21.12 37.92 13.93
CA LEU A 198 -21.76 39.18 14.29
C LEU A 198 -22.03 39.32 15.80
N ASP A 199 -22.03 38.21 16.54
CA ASP A 199 -22.30 38.12 17.98
C ASP A 199 -21.01 38.04 18.83
N GLY A 200 -19.84 38.28 18.23
CA GLY A 200 -18.53 38.26 18.91
C GLY A 200 -18.00 36.85 19.22
N VAL A 201 -18.68 35.79 18.79
CA VAL A 201 -18.22 34.41 18.94
C VAL A 201 -17.28 34.06 17.78
N ILE A 202 -16.06 33.61 18.08
CA ILE A 202 -15.13 33.10 17.06
C ILE A 202 -15.61 31.71 16.63
N VAL A 203 -16.07 31.59 15.38
CA VAL A 203 -16.40 30.29 14.79
C VAL A 203 -15.15 29.79 14.07
N VAL A 204 -14.68 28.60 14.45
CA VAL A 204 -13.58 27.93 13.78
C VAL A 204 -14.13 27.10 12.63
N GLU A 205 -13.77 27.46 11.41
CA GLU A 205 -14.10 26.71 10.21
C GLU A 205 -12.88 25.92 9.73
N PRO A 206 -12.87 24.58 9.89
CA PRO A 206 -11.82 23.74 9.36
C PRO A 206 -11.86 23.72 7.83
N GLU A 207 -10.68 23.78 7.22
CA GLU A 207 -10.45 23.65 5.79
C GLU A 207 -9.30 22.66 5.54
N MET A 208 -9.31 22.02 4.38
CA MET A 208 -8.26 21.10 3.97
C MET A 208 -7.67 21.51 2.62
N GLU A 209 -6.35 21.65 2.57
CA GLU A 209 -5.60 21.83 1.33
C GLU A 209 -4.79 20.58 1.02
N MET A 210 -4.81 20.14 -0.23
CA MET A 210 -3.89 19.15 -0.77
C MET A 210 -3.05 19.80 -1.87
N ARG A 211 -1.74 19.61 -1.80
CA ARG A 211 -0.79 20.06 -2.83
C ARG A 211 -0.06 18.86 -3.41
N ILE A 212 0.13 18.90 -4.72
CA ILE A 212 0.95 17.93 -5.46
C ILE A 212 2.09 18.68 -6.12
N ASP A 213 3.33 18.28 -5.81
CA ASP A 213 4.57 18.93 -6.25
C ASP A 213 4.57 20.45 -5.95
N GLY A 214 4.06 20.82 -4.77
CA GLY A 214 3.92 22.20 -4.30
C GLY A 214 2.70 22.97 -4.83
N ASN A 215 2.06 22.48 -5.89
CA ASN A 215 0.90 23.12 -6.52
C ASN A 215 -0.39 22.73 -5.79
N LEU A 216 -1.27 23.70 -5.52
CA LEU A 216 -2.59 23.44 -4.93
C LEU A 216 -3.43 22.59 -5.88
N ALA A 217 -3.75 21.38 -5.44
CA ALA A 217 -4.50 20.39 -6.22
C ALA A 217 -5.95 20.27 -5.76
N LEU A 218 -6.21 20.48 -4.47
CA LEU A 218 -7.54 20.37 -3.85
C LEU A 218 -7.63 21.38 -2.70
N HIS A 219 -8.75 22.09 -2.60
CA HIS A 219 -9.08 22.92 -1.44
C HIS A 219 -10.53 22.70 -1.04
N VAL A 220 -10.74 22.09 0.12
CA VAL A 220 -12.07 21.80 0.66
C VAL A 220 -12.35 22.77 1.80
N GLN A 221 -13.20 23.75 1.52
CA GLN A 221 -13.74 24.67 2.52
C GLN A 221 -14.92 24.05 3.27
N HIS A 222 -15.18 24.57 4.48
CA HIS A 222 -16.24 24.11 5.36
C HIS A 222 -16.18 22.60 5.58
N LEU A 223 -14.99 22.10 5.95
CA LEU A 223 -14.67 20.68 6.02
C LEU A 223 -15.58 19.92 6.98
N GLN A 224 -16.17 20.59 7.98
CA GLN A 224 -17.16 19.98 8.89
C GLN A 224 -18.43 19.51 8.19
N TRP A 225 -18.72 19.99 6.97
CA TRP A 225 -19.85 19.52 6.15
C TRP A 225 -19.40 18.62 5.00
N LYS A 226 -18.10 18.63 4.67
CA LYS A 226 -17.49 17.91 3.54
C LYS A 226 -16.40 16.94 4.01
N PHE A 227 -16.56 16.39 5.21
CA PHE A 227 -15.55 15.54 5.85
C PHE A 227 -15.39 14.18 5.14
N ARG A 228 -16.34 13.80 4.27
CA ARG A 228 -16.21 12.70 3.31
C ARG A 228 -16.52 13.22 1.91
N GLY A 229 -15.70 12.87 0.94
CA GLY A 229 -15.90 13.33 -0.43
C GLY A 229 -14.86 12.80 -1.40
N ASN A 230 -14.98 13.23 -2.66
CA ASN A 230 -14.07 12.85 -3.72
C ASN A 230 -13.98 13.94 -4.79
N GLU A 231 -12.84 14.00 -5.48
CA GLU A 231 -12.59 14.95 -6.56
C GLU A 231 -11.63 14.35 -7.60
N SER A 232 -11.79 14.75 -8.87
CA SER A 232 -10.93 14.34 -9.97
C SER A 232 -9.96 15.48 -10.28
N ILE A 233 -8.66 15.26 -10.03
CA ILE A 233 -7.61 16.25 -10.27
C ILE A 233 -6.71 15.82 -11.43
N ASN A 234 -6.00 16.77 -12.04
CA ASN A 234 -5.05 16.46 -13.11
C ASN A 234 -3.61 16.58 -12.59
N VAL A 235 -2.85 15.49 -12.67
CA VAL A 235 -1.43 15.43 -12.31
C VAL A 235 -0.65 15.05 -13.56
N ASN A 236 0.24 15.93 -14.05
CA ASN A 236 1.05 15.69 -15.25
C ASN A 236 0.25 15.18 -16.46
N LYS A 237 -0.87 15.85 -16.78
CA LYS A 237 -1.77 15.52 -17.90
C LYS A 237 -2.52 14.17 -17.76
N ARG A 238 -2.53 13.58 -16.57
CA ARG A 238 -3.32 12.39 -16.23
C ARG A 238 -4.33 12.72 -15.16
N ARG A 239 -5.49 12.08 -15.24
CA ARG A 239 -6.55 12.24 -14.25
C ARG A 239 -6.29 11.32 -13.06
N LEU A 240 -6.38 11.87 -11.86
CA LEU A 240 -6.22 11.18 -10.59
C LEU A 240 -7.50 11.42 -9.79
N GLN A 241 -8.21 10.35 -9.45
CA GLN A 241 -9.35 10.44 -8.56
C GLN A 241 -8.85 10.37 -7.12
N VAL A 242 -9.24 11.36 -6.34
CA VAL A 242 -8.92 11.46 -4.91
C VAL A 242 -10.22 11.28 -4.13
N TYR A 243 -10.17 10.46 -3.08
CA TYR A 243 -11.23 10.32 -2.09
C TYR A 243 -10.66 10.65 -0.73
N TRP A 244 -11.49 11.21 0.15
CA TRP A 244 -11.11 11.51 1.52
C TRP A 244 -12.20 11.13 2.51
N ASP A 245 -11.77 10.67 3.68
CA ASP A 245 -12.55 10.61 4.92
C ASP A 245 -11.69 11.22 6.04
N VAL A 246 -12.09 12.40 6.50
CA VAL A 246 -11.43 13.15 7.57
C VAL A 246 -12.31 13.25 8.82
N HIS A 247 -13.34 12.40 8.93
CA HIS A 247 -14.26 12.42 10.07
C HIS A 247 -13.53 12.37 11.41
N ASP A 248 -12.59 11.44 11.56
CA ASP A 248 -11.87 11.25 12.81
C ASP A 248 -10.93 12.40 13.15
N TRP A 249 -10.36 13.10 12.16
CA TRP A 249 -9.61 14.34 12.39
C TRP A 249 -10.42 15.43 13.08
N LEU A 250 -11.72 15.50 12.78
CA LEU A 250 -12.59 16.59 13.22
C LEU A 250 -13.36 16.26 14.50
N PHE A 251 -13.87 15.03 14.61
CA PHE A 251 -14.90 14.70 15.61
C PHE A 251 -14.46 13.67 16.64
N SER A 252 -13.37 12.93 16.40
CA SER A 252 -12.93 11.87 17.30
C SER A 252 -11.91 12.39 18.33
N PRO A 253 -12.02 12.01 19.62
CA PRO A 253 -11.03 12.35 20.64
C PRO A 253 -9.80 11.42 20.56
N GLY A 254 -8.66 11.89 21.08
CA GLY A 254 -7.43 11.09 21.17
C GLY A 254 -6.68 10.99 19.84
N LEU A 255 -6.22 9.77 19.51
CA LEU A 255 -5.47 9.52 18.29
C LEU A 255 -6.40 9.47 17.08
N ARG A 256 -6.21 10.40 16.16
CA ARG A 256 -7.11 10.64 15.03
C ARG A 256 -6.41 10.35 13.71
N HIS A 257 -7.13 9.76 12.76
CA HIS A 257 -6.62 9.60 11.41
C HIS A 257 -7.56 10.22 10.37
N ALA A 258 -7.02 10.45 9.19
CA ALA A 258 -7.81 10.63 7.98
C ALA A 258 -7.35 9.61 6.96
N LEU A 259 -8.28 9.16 6.13
CA LEU A 259 -8.02 8.29 5.01
C LEU A 259 -8.09 9.09 3.71
N PHE A 260 -7.03 9.00 2.92
CA PHE A 260 -7.00 9.49 1.54
C PHE A 260 -6.77 8.33 0.59
N ILE A 261 -7.56 8.24 -0.47
CA ILE A 261 -7.41 7.22 -1.50
C ILE A 261 -7.11 7.91 -2.82
N PHE A 262 -5.96 7.58 -3.41
CA PHE A 262 -5.54 8.08 -4.72
C PHE A 262 -5.65 6.95 -5.73
N LYS A 263 -6.47 7.17 -6.76
CA LYS A 263 -6.77 6.20 -7.80
C LYS A 263 -6.49 6.83 -9.17
N PRO A 264 -5.34 6.52 -9.80
CA PRO A 264 -5.04 7.00 -11.15
C PRO A 264 -6.07 6.46 -12.14
N VAL A 265 -6.61 7.33 -12.98
CA VAL A 265 -7.50 6.92 -14.06
C VAL A 265 -6.61 6.55 -15.25
N LEU A 266 -6.71 5.29 -15.67
CA LEU A 266 -6.06 4.86 -16.90
C LEU A 266 -6.80 5.52 -18.07
N SER A 267 -6.12 6.39 -18.81
CA SER A 267 -6.62 6.83 -20.10
C SER A 267 -6.68 5.60 -20.99
N SER A 268 -7.86 5.01 -21.16
CA SER A 268 -8.10 4.03 -22.21
C SER A 268 -7.71 4.69 -23.52
N SER A 269 -6.65 4.22 -24.16
CA SER A 269 -6.43 4.48 -25.57
C SER A 269 -7.71 4.04 -26.29
N SER A 270 -8.50 5.02 -26.71
CA SER A 270 -9.78 4.85 -27.35
C SER A 270 -9.61 4.09 -28.66
N SER A 271 -9.85 2.78 -28.62
CA SER A 271 -10.09 1.98 -29.82
C SER A 271 -11.05 0.84 -29.49
N SER A 272 -12.33 1.17 -29.39
CA SER A 272 -13.44 0.36 -29.89
C SER A 272 -14.78 1.04 -29.60
N SER A 273 -15.55 1.23 -30.66
CA SER A 273 -16.89 1.80 -30.69
C SER A 273 -17.89 1.00 -29.84
N PRO A 274 -18.96 1.61 -29.30
CA PRO A 274 -19.97 0.89 -28.56
C PRO A 274 -20.95 0.22 -29.54
N LEU A 275 -21.13 -1.09 -29.42
CA LEU A 275 -22.29 -1.78 -30.00
C LEU A 275 -23.11 -2.39 -28.86
N SER A 276 -24.22 -1.71 -28.60
CA SER A 276 -25.58 -2.23 -28.41
C SER A 276 -25.81 -3.53 -27.64
N SER A 277 -26.56 -3.37 -26.55
CA SER A 277 -27.52 -4.30 -25.92
C SER A 277 -27.92 -5.56 -26.71
N LEU A 278 -28.03 -6.71 -26.02
CA LEU A 278 -29.31 -7.41 -25.78
C LEU A 278 -29.16 -8.74 -24.98
N SER A 279 -30.06 -8.88 -24.00
CA SER A 279 -30.83 -10.06 -23.54
C SER A 279 -30.18 -11.35 -23.02
N LEU A 280 -30.61 -11.64 -21.78
CA LEU A 280 -30.69 -12.90 -21.02
C LEU A 280 -31.28 -14.08 -21.82
N SER A 281 -30.66 -15.26 -21.78
CA SER A 281 -31.38 -16.54 -21.78
C SER A 281 -30.54 -17.67 -21.20
N SER A 282 -31.18 -18.48 -20.37
CA SER A 282 -30.69 -19.70 -19.72
C SER A 282 -30.74 -20.90 -20.68
N GLN A 283 -29.71 -21.76 -20.67
CA GLN A 283 -29.86 -23.21 -20.46
C GLN A 283 -28.51 -23.96 -20.46
N THR A 284 -28.57 -25.09 -19.77
CA THR A 284 -27.54 -26.06 -19.36
C THR A 284 -26.88 -26.85 -20.49
N GLY A 285 -25.59 -27.19 -20.35
CA GLY A 285 -24.94 -28.23 -21.16
C GLY A 285 -23.41 -28.26 -20.98
N SER A 286 -22.90 -29.37 -20.45
CA SER A 286 -21.49 -29.68 -20.20
C SER A 286 -20.59 -29.62 -21.45
N SER A 287 -19.47 -28.90 -21.38
CA SER A 287 -18.21 -29.21 -22.08
C SER A 287 -17.11 -28.25 -21.59
N GLY A 288 -15.92 -28.77 -21.31
CA GLY A 288 -14.80 -28.00 -20.76
C GLY A 288 -14.43 -26.79 -21.60
N SER A 289 -14.40 -25.62 -20.96
CA SER A 289 -13.82 -24.41 -21.54
C SER A 289 -13.22 -23.55 -20.43
N LEU A 290 -12.05 -23.01 -20.74
CA LEU A 290 -11.18 -22.18 -19.93
C LEU A 290 -11.78 -20.78 -19.71
N GLU A 291 -12.99 -20.69 -19.18
CA GLU A 291 -13.71 -19.42 -18.97
C GLU A 291 -13.71 -19.02 -17.51
N GLY A 292 -12.67 -18.29 -17.13
CA GLY A 292 -12.60 -17.58 -15.84
C GLY A 292 -11.64 -16.38 -15.83
N LEU A 293 -11.05 -16.01 -16.98
CA LEU A 293 -10.01 -14.98 -17.06
C LEU A 293 -10.48 -13.61 -17.59
N ASN A 294 -11.79 -13.41 -17.79
CA ASN A 294 -12.32 -12.16 -18.38
C ASN A 294 -13.35 -11.42 -17.50
N ASN A 295 -13.05 -11.22 -16.21
CA ASN A 295 -13.53 -9.99 -15.55
C ASN A 295 -12.55 -8.86 -15.89
N GLY A 296 -12.76 -8.30 -17.09
CA GLY A 296 -11.90 -7.35 -17.80
C GLY A 296 -11.85 -5.95 -17.21
N GLY A 297 -11.25 -5.81 -16.04
CA GLY A 297 -10.61 -4.58 -15.62
C GLY A 297 -9.15 -4.88 -15.29
N THR A 298 -8.21 -4.21 -15.94
CA THR A 298 -6.83 -4.15 -15.41
C THR A 298 -6.93 -3.67 -13.96
N PRO A 299 -6.29 -4.35 -12.97
CA PRO A 299 -6.38 -3.90 -11.59
C PRO A 299 -5.85 -2.48 -11.50
N GLU A 300 -6.75 -1.54 -11.20
CA GLU A 300 -6.41 -0.12 -11.08
C GLU A 300 -5.64 0.06 -9.77
N PHE A 301 -4.38 0.47 -9.88
CA PHE A 301 -3.53 0.79 -8.73
C PHE A 301 -4.25 1.76 -7.79
N CYS A 302 -4.21 1.49 -6.48
CA CYS A 302 -4.74 2.39 -5.46
C CYS A 302 -3.69 2.68 -4.37
N LEU A 303 -3.52 3.95 -4.01
CA LEU A 303 -2.75 4.35 -2.84
C LEU A 303 -3.72 4.73 -1.71
N PHE A 304 -3.61 4.05 -0.58
CA PHE A 304 -4.31 4.33 0.67
C PHE A 304 -3.34 5.04 1.62
N LEU A 305 -3.66 6.27 1.99
CA LEU A 305 -2.85 7.06 2.90
C LEU A 305 -3.64 7.33 4.17
N TYR A 306 -3.15 6.79 5.27
CA TYR A 306 -3.65 7.03 6.62
C TYR A 306 -2.80 8.12 7.25
N ALA A 307 -3.39 9.30 7.45
CA ALA A 307 -2.69 10.46 7.99
C ALA A 307 -3.09 10.68 9.47
N TRP A 308 -2.17 10.37 10.37
CA TRP A 308 -2.39 10.30 11.81
C TRP A 308 -1.98 11.59 12.52
N LYS A 309 -2.96 12.26 13.12
CA LYS A 309 -2.74 13.48 13.87
C LYS A 309 -2.18 13.15 15.26
N ILE A 310 -0.95 13.57 15.50
CA ILE A 310 -0.31 13.53 16.82
C ILE A 310 -0.47 14.90 17.50
N GLU A 311 -0.64 14.92 18.83
CA GLU A 311 -0.82 16.15 19.61
C GLU A 311 0.49 16.95 19.82
#